data_AF-A0A516IQ84-F1
#
_entry.id   AF-A0A516IQ84-F1
#
_cell.length_a   1.000
_cell.length_b   1.000
_cell.length_c   1.000
_cell.angle_alpha   90.00
_cell.angle_beta   90.00
_cell.angle_gamma   90.00
#
_symmetry.space_group_name_H-M   'P 1'
#
loop_
_entity.id
_entity.type
_entity.pdbx_description
1 polymer ?
#
loop_
_entity_poly.entity_id
_entity_poly.type
_entity_poly.pdbx_seq_one_letter_code
_entity_poly.pdbx_strand_id
1 'polypeptide(L)'
;MPAITPIPGESFNGLLHRWAAANFIDSMLEITRQAGVEYPHVQDVALNERRDLSKIAEITGVPLPELQVRTLPADEDGLTRKLFGVSVRKTDLEVRDRRFAPASLRLSAHHRALWMVRTISFCPETWQYLRSTCHRDQCGVTQQWSSTFGIERCGRCLADLRDSPSDLVPEEEREALHALVDLLSPDPARKRSILATLPASLGEITPDAAYELLIRLMKVVDPSLPAARTNMHLAGPHQLSSAMAQAWRILQSWPEGFVGLAAERIRARVTRDDGNQGESMRFLSLWRNRSQLSDPIARRIVKEISDFIDISDPVNAARFLTLNAAAAAVGLKQSRLSNLRRAGVLRTRFAIRRDRPMAAFCADEIASLNVGFEDRMSIETARAQLGITCHGVEQLVALGLLDEVAHPYFRARYIWVPLSFASLKAFCGRVETEGRPISGPKVPLDMAAKVIGGRLKPWGAMLKMLLDGELDYEFLGGLKTLAKAIHIRTSDVPRLRSIQFDTTSIRPFKFQALMSKRDAADTLNLGPNQATRLLSDHITPRGSRSVVVPIEAVEKLAAKYVSAAELAWLLGLSKTEAYFLAKRCGVPHSRPGGFLRSEAIERLDLPR
;
A
#
# COMPACT_ATOMS: atom_id res chain seq x y z
N MET A 1 -48.18 44.72 -2.53
CA MET A 1 -47.28 43.94 -3.40
C MET A 1 -47.51 42.46 -3.14
N PRO A 2 -47.46 41.58 -4.16
CA PRO A 2 -47.61 40.14 -3.94
C PRO A 2 -46.54 39.62 -2.99
N ALA A 3 -46.96 38.86 -1.98
CA ALA A 3 -46.04 38.17 -1.08
C ALA A 3 -45.28 37.07 -1.85
N ILE A 4 -44.00 36.89 -1.56
CA ILE A 4 -43.21 35.80 -2.12
C ILE A 4 -43.21 34.60 -1.16
N THR A 5 -43.35 33.38 -1.70
CA THR A 5 -43.18 32.16 -0.91
C THR A 5 -41.69 31.83 -0.77
N PRO A 6 -41.14 31.78 0.46
CA PRO A 6 -39.75 31.41 0.70
C PRO A 6 -39.47 29.97 0.27
N ILE A 7 -38.32 29.73 -0.36
CA ILE A 7 -37.90 28.37 -0.75
C ILE A 7 -36.95 27.81 0.33
N PRO A 8 -37.11 26.54 0.76
CA PRO A 8 -36.19 25.91 1.70
C PRO A 8 -34.74 25.94 1.17
N GLY A 9 -33.80 26.39 2.02
CA GLY A 9 -32.38 26.49 1.65
C GLY A 9 -32.03 27.69 0.74
N GLU A 10 -32.99 28.55 0.40
CA GLU A 10 -32.74 29.81 -0.31
C GLU A 10 -31.94 30.79 0.57
N SER A 11 -30.97 31.50 -0.01
CA SER A 11 -30.23 32.54 0.72
C SER A 11 -31.11 33.76 0.96
N PHE A 12 -30.79 34.55 1.99
CA PHE A 12 -31.48 35.82 2.28
C PHE A 12 -31.54 36.73 1.04
N ASN A 13 -30.39 36.97 0.41
CA ASN A 13 -30.34 37.79 -0.80
C ASN A 13 -31.04 37.13 -1.99
N GLY A 14 -31.03 35.80 -2.09
CA GLY A 14 -31.78 35.08 -3.12
C GLY A 14 -33.28 35.39 -3.06
N LEU A 15 -33.85 35.30 -1.85
CA LEU A 15 -35.25 35.60 -1.57
C LEU A 15 -35.58 37.05 -1.92
N LEU A 16 -34.78 38.01 -1.43
CA LEU A 16 -35.05 39.42 -1.70
C LEU A 16 -34.89 39.79 -3.17
N HIS A 17 -33.90 39.21 -3.86
CA HIS A 17 -33.69 39.41 -5.30
C HIS A 17 -34.88 38.91 -6.11
N ARG A 18 -35.41 37.74 -5.75
CA ARG A 18 -36.56 37.13 -6.40
C ARG A 18 -37.85 37.93 -6.15
N TRP A 19 -38.02 38.46 -4.93
CA TRP A 19 -39.11 39.38 -4.61
C TRP A 19 -38.99 40.70 -5.38
N ALA A 20 -37.81 41.28 -5.45
CA ALA A 20 -37.53 42.52 -6.18
C ALA A 20 -37.86 42.38 -7.67
N ALA A 21 -37.38 41.29 -8.29
CA ALA A 21 -37.64 40.98 -9.69
C ALA A 21 -39.15 40.84 -9.99
N ALA A 22 -39.90 40.17 -9.11
CA ALA A 22 -41.34 40.00 -9.25
C ALA A 22 -42.14 41.32 -9.10
N ASN A 23 -41.52 42.35 -8.52
CA ASN A 23 -42.12 43.67 -8.30
C ASN A 23 -41.48 44.77 -9.16
N PHE A 24 -40.67 44.42 -10.17
CA PHE A 24 -39.98 45.36 -11.08
C PHE A 24 -39.12 46.41 -10.35
N ILE A 25 -38.50 45.99 -9.24
CA ILE A 25 -37.49 46.80 -8.54
C ILE A 25 -36.14 46.40 -9.12
N ASP A 26 -35.41 47.36 -9.67
CA ASP A 26 -34.16 47.12 -10.41
C ASP A 26 -32.90 47.11 -9.52
N SER A 27 -33.03 47.61 -8.29
CA SER A 27 -31.95 47.76 -7.34
C SER A 27 -32.25 47.13 -5.99
N MET A 28 -31.38 46.21 -5.57
CA MET A 28 -31.43 45.61 -4.23
C MET A 28 -31.35 46.66 -3.12
N LEU A 29 -30.66 47.78 -3.37
CA LEU A 29 -30.48 48.85 -2.39
C LEU A 29 -31.80 49.55 -2.03
N GLU A 30 -32.75 49.63 -2.95
CA GLU A 30 -34.05 50.27 -2.69
C GLU A 30 -34.84 49.55 -1.60
N ILE A 31 -34.65 48.23 -1.50
CA ILE A 31 -35.27 47.38 -0.48
C ILE A 31 -34.45 47.45 0.80
N THR A 32 -33.13 47.24 0.72
CA THR A 32 -32.29 47.13 1.92
C THR A 32 -32.09 48.46 2.65
N ARG A 33 -32.27 49.61 1.98
CA ARG A 33 -32.27 50.94 2.63
C ARG A 33 -33.32 51.05 3.72
N GLN A 34 -34.46 50.37 3.58
CA GLN A 34 -35.52 50.39 4.58
C GLN A 34 -35.06 49.73 5.90
N ALA A 35 -34.18 48.74 5.82
CA ALA A 35 -33.51 48.13 6.98
C ALA A 35 -32.26 48.91 7.45
N GLY A 36 -31.97 50.07 6.86
CA GLY A 36 -30.87 50.96 7.20
C GLY A 36 -29.59 50.78 6.37
N VAL A 37 -29.58 49.96 5.31
CA VAL A 37 -28.37 49.76 4.50
C VAL A 37 -28.05 50.96 3.62
N GLU A 38 -26.80 51.42 3.68
CA GLU A 38 -26.33 52.61 2.95
C GLU A 38 -25.67 52.25 1.61
N TYR A 39 -25.12 51.03 1.46
CA TYR A 39 -24.31 50.63 0.32
C TYR A 39 -24.87 49.40 -0.44
N PRO A 40 -24.87 49.40 -1.79
CA PRO A 40 -25.58 48.41 -2.62
C PRO A 40 -24.91 47.04 -2.79
N HIS A 41 -23.62 46.90 -2.45
CA HIS A 41 -22.77 45.83 -2.99
C HIS A 41 -22.43 44.69 -2.01
N VAL A 42 -23.03 44.68 -0.81
CA VAL A 42 -22.77 43.67 0.22
C VAL A 42 -24.11 43.10 0.69
N GLN A 43 -24.13 41.82 1.13
CA GLN A 43 -25.25 41.26 1.89
C GLN A 43 -25.36 41.89 3.30
N ASP A 44 -25.34 43.22 3.39
CA ASP A 44 -25.17 43.93 4.65
C ASP A 44 -26.33 43.66 5.61
N VAL A 45 -27.57 43.53 5.10
CA VAL A 45 -28.72 43.12 5.92
C VAL A 45 -28.56 41.70 6.49
N ALA A 46 -28.11 40.75 5.67
CA ALA A 46 -27.96 39.36 6.09
C ALA A 46 -26.82 39.16 7.11
N LEU A 47 -25.82 40.05 7.11
CA LEU A 47 -24.58 39.92 7.90
C LEU A 47 -24.52 40.82 9.14
N ASN A 48 -25.46 41.78 9.28
CA ASN A 48 -25.41 42.83 10.28
C ASN A 48 -26.65 42.82 11.18
N GLU A 49 -26.44 42.43 12.44
CA GLU A 49 -27.48 42.28 13.47
C GLU A 49 -28.13 43.60 13.89
N ARG A 50 -27.53 44.74 13.55
CA ARG A 50 -28.08 46.07 13.87
C ARG A 50 -29.15 46.54 12.87
N ARG A 51 -29.48 45.73 11.87
CA ARG A 51 -30.43 46.08 10.81
C ARG A 51 -31.84 45.65 11.19
N ASP A 52 -32.80 46.52 10.90
CA ASP A 52 -34.20 46.29 11.23
C ASP A 52 -34.87 45.37 10.21
N LEU A 53 -34.88 44.07 10.50
CA LEU A 53 -35.52 43.05 9.67
C LEU A 53 -37.05 43.17 9.65
N SER A 54 -37.67 43.85 10.63
CA SER A 54 -39.13 43.96 10.70
C SER A 54 -39.71 44.73 9.51
N LYS A 55 -39.00 45.78 9.07
CA LYS A 55 -39.36 46.54 7.87
C LYS A 55 -39.27 45.71 6.59
N ILE A 56 -38.27 44.83 6.50
CA ILE A 56 -38.16 43.90 5.36
C ILE A 56 -39.30 42.89 5.39
N ALA A 57 -39.66 42.38 6.57
CA ALA A 57 -40.80 41.48 6.73
C ALA A 57 -42.12 42.15 6.28
N GLU A 58 -42.34 43.40 6.69
CA GLU A 58 -43.52 44.19 6.30
C GLU A 58 -43.59 44.41 4.78
N ILE A 59 -42.47 44.81 4.15
CA ILE A 59 -42.41 45.08 2.71
C ILE A 59 -42.62 43.80 1.90
N THR A 60 -41.94 42.72 2.29
CA THR A 60 -41.92 41.47 1.51
C THR A 60 -43.11 40.57 1.80
N GLY A 61 -43.82 40.80 2.92
CA GLY A 61 -44.85 39.91 3.43
C GLY A 61 -44.31 38.58 3.98
N VAL A 62 -42.99 38.44 4.14
CA VAL A 62 -42.36 37.23 4.66
C VAL A 62 -42.28 37.31 6.18
N PRO A 63 -42.71 36.27 6.93
CA PRO A 63 -42.62 36.26 8.38
C PRO A 63 -41.20 36.53 8.88
N LEU A 64 -41.06 37.36 9.92
CA LEU A 64 -39.75 37.70 10.50
C LEU A 64 -38.92 36.46 10.90
N PRO A 65 -39.47 35.41 11.54
CA PRO A 65 -38.70 34.19 11.84
C PRO A 65 -38.10 33.53 10.58
N GLU A 66 -38.81 33.60 9.45
CA GLU A 66 -38.38 33.00 8.18
C GLU A 66 -37.25 33.82 7.52
N LEU A 67 -37.21 35.14 7.75
CA LEU A 67 -36.07 35.96 7.37
C LEU A 67 -34.86 35.69 8.28
N GLN A 68 -35.08 35.54 9.59
CA GLN A 68 -34.03 35.29 10.58
C GLN A 68 -33.27 33.98 10.33
N VAL A 69 -33.93 32.90 9.91
CA VAL A 69 -33.24 31.64 9.60
C VAL A 69 -32.33 31.71 8.37
N ARG A 70 -32.45 32.77 7.55
CA ARG A 70 -31.62 33.01 6.35
C ARG A 70 -30.50 34.00 6.58
N THR A 71 -30.47 34.69 7.72
CA THR A 71 -29.36 35.58 8.05
C THR A 71 -28.14 34.77 8.49
N LEU A 72 -27.03 35.48 8.61
CA LEU A 72 -25.76 34.97 9.09
C LEU A 72 -25.37 35.80 10.31
N PRO A 73 -25.93 35.50 11.50
CA PRO A 73 -25.58 36.22 12.71
C PRO A 73 -24.11 35.99 13.06
N ALA A 74 -23.50 36.99 13.70
CA ALA A 74 -22.15 36.94 14.21
C ALA A 74 -22.06 35.98 15.40
N ASP A 75 -20.95 35.25 15.48
CA ASP A 75 -20.57 34.61 16.73
C ASP A 75 -19.91 35.63 17.67
N GLU A 76 -19.73 35.27 18.94
CA GLU A 76 -19.14 36.16 19.97
C GLU A 76 -17.74 36.67 19.57
N ASP A 77 -17.00 35.88 18.78
CA ASP A 77 -15.66 36.22 18.31
C ASP A 77 -15.63 37.31 17.22
N GLY A 78 -16.79 37.66 16.63
CA GLY A 78 -16.93 38.60 15.53
C GLY A 78 -16.28 38.19 14.20
N LEU A 79 -15.53 37.08 14.15
CA LEU A 79 -14.81 36.54 13.00
C LEU A 79 -15.59 35.43 12.30
N THR A 80 -16.55 34.86 13.01
CA THR A 80 -17.34 33.70 12.62
C THR A 80 -18.81 34.10 12.46
N ARG A 81 -19.54 33.30 11.68
CA ARG A 81 -20.95 33.50 11.33
C ARG A 81 -21.68 32.17 11.44
N LYS A 82 -22.93 32.18 11.90
CA LYS A 82 -23.74 30.95 11.95
C LYS A 82 -24.48 30.74 10.63
N LEU A 83 -24.07 29.76 9.85
CA LEU A 83 -24.80 29.26 8.70
C LEU A 83 -25.59 28.02 9.13
N PHE A 84 -26.92 28.14 9.22
CA PHE A 84 -27.79 27.05 9.67
C PHE A 84 -27.34 26.43 11.01
N GLY A 85 -26.87 27.26 11.94
CA GLY A 85 -26.37 26.81 13.25
C GLY A 85 -24.93 26.27 13.26
N VAL A 86 -24.23 26.24 12.11
CA VAL A 86 -22.81 25.87 12.04
C VAL A 86 -21.94 27.13 11.95
N SER A 87 -20.90 27.19 12.78
CA SER A 87 -19.91 28.28 12.81
C SER A 87 -18.98 28.22 11.60
N VAL A 88 -19.12 29.20 10.71
CA VAL A 88 -18.32 29.36 9.49
C VAL A 88 -17.55 30.68 9.56
N ARG A 89 -16.24 30.67 9.31
CA ARG A 89 -15.44 31.91 9.31
C ARG A 89 -15.89 32.83 8.17
N LYS A 90 -15.86 34.15 8.40
CA LYS A 90 -16.13 35.15 7.35
C LYS A 90 -15.30 34.92 6.08
N THR A 91 -14.06 34.49 6.24
CA THR A 91 -13.14 34.21 5.13
C THR A 91 -13.56 33.03 4.25
N ASP A 92 -14.44 32.18 4.74
CA ASP A 92 -14.98 31.03 4.00
C ASP A 92 -16.28 31.39 3.30
N LEU A 93 -16.81 32.59 3.51
CA LEU A 93 -18.06 33.02 2.90
C LEU A 93 -17.78 33.86 1.65
N GLU A 94 -18.47 33.52 0.57
CA GLU A 94 -18.61 34.33 -0.63
C GLU A 94 -19.94 35.07 -0.55
N VAL A 95 -19.85 36.33 -0.15
CA VAL A 95 -20.99 37.21 0.10
C VAL A 95 -21.09 38.32 -0.95
N ARG A 96 -20.03 38.55 -1.72
CA ARG A 96 -19.97 39.62 -2.71
C ARG A 96 -20.45 39.11 -4.06
N ASP A 97 -19.90 37.98 -4.49
CA ASP A 97 -20.18 37.43 -5.80
C ASP A 97 -21.39 36.49 -5.74
N ARG A 98 -22.35 36.71 -6.63
CA ARG A 98 -23.53 35.87 -6.79
C ARG A 98 -23.15 34.63 -7.61
N ARG A 99 -22.79 33.55 -6.93
CA ARG A 99 -22.48 32.26 -7.55
C ARG A 99 -23.74 31.55 -8.01
N PHE A 100 -23.66 30.76 -9.08
CA PHE A 100 -24.80 30.04 -9.64
C PHE A 100 -24.41 28.74 -10.34
N ALA A 101 -25.33 27.78 -10.38
CA ALA A 101 -25.27 26.60 -11.24
C ALA A 101 -26.35 26.65 -12.32
N PRO A 102 -26.00 26.63 -13.62
CA PRO A 102 -26.94 26.81 -14.73
C PRO A 102 -28.12 25.82 -14.73
N ALA A 103 -27.87 24.54 -14.49
CA ALA A 103 -28.90 23.51 -14.43
C ALA A 103 -29.83 23.69 -13.22
N SER A 104 -29.29 24.11 -12.07
CA SER A 104 -30.12 24.31 -10.86
C SER A 104 -31.02 25.53 -11.00
N LEU A 105 -30.59 26.54 -11.75
CA LEU A 105 -31.43 27.68 -12.12
C LEU A 105 -32.55 27.28 -13.09
N ARG A 106 -32.36 26.25 -13.94
CA ARG A 106 -33.45 25.67 -14.74
C ARG A 106 -34.47 24.93 -13.87
N LEU A 107 -34.00 24.19 -12.86
CA LEU A 107 -34.88 23.48 -11.92
C LEU A 107 -35.68 24.44 -11.05
N SER A 108 -35.02 25.48 -10.52
CA SER A 108 -35.66 26.51 -9.73
C SER A 108 -34.79 27.77 -9.72
N ALA A 109 -35.33 28.89 -10.19
CA ALA A 109 -34.63 30.17 -10.33
C ALA A 109 -34.50 30.91 -8.98
N HIS A 110 -33.73 30.33 -8.05
CA HIS A 110 -33.39 30.93 -6.76
C HIS A 110 -31.93 30.69 -6.40
N HIS A 111 -31.37 31.47 -5.49
CA HIS A 111 -30.00 31.27 -5.03
C HIS A 111 -29.97 30.42 -3.76
N ARG A 112 -29.17 29.35 -3.73
CA ARG A 112 -29.04 28.45 -2.57
C ARG A 112 -28.07 29.05 -1.55
N ALA A 113 -28.39 28.98 -0.27
CA ALA A 113 -27.53 29.49 0.81
C ALA A 113 -26.15 28.80 0.85
N LEU A 114 -26.07 27.51 0.53
CA LEU A 114 -24.80 26.78 0.46
C LEU A 114 -23.86 27.32 -0.62
N TRP A 115 -24.38 27.98 -1.66
CA TRP A 115 -23.57 28.69 -2.65
C TRP A 115 -22.93 29.96 -2.09
N MET A 116 -23.00 30.21 -0.77
CA MET A 116 -22.20 31.22 -0.08
C MET A 116 -20.97 30.62 0.59
N VAL A 117 -20.83 29.30 0.73
CA VAL A 117 -19.64 28.68 1.32
C VAL A 117 -18.57 28.46 0.25
N ARG A 118 -17.43 29.14 0.32
CA ARG A 118 -16.38 29.14 -0.72
C ARG A 118 -15.89 27.74 -1.06
N THR A 119 -15.77 26.86 -0.06
CA THR A 119 -15.34 25.47 -0.23
C THR A 119 -16.42 24.57 -0.83
N ILE A 120 -17.69 24.99 -0.83
CA ILE A 120 -18.72 24.43 -1.70
C ILE A 120 -18.62 25.15 -3.04
N SER A 121 -17.79 24.61 -3.93
CA SER A 121 -17.54 25.13 -5.27
C SER A 121 -18.48 24.54 -6.33
N PHE A 122 -19.48 23.77 -5.93
CA PHE A 122 -20.43 23.05 -6.79
C PHE A 122 -21.85 23.17 -6.26
N CYS A 123 -22.85 22.82 -7.08
CA CYS A 123 -24.23 22.71 -6.63
C CYS A 123 -24.55 21.28 -6.17
N PRO A 124 -25.10 21.08 -4.97
CA PRO A 124 -25.43 19.75 -4.46
C PRO A 124 -26.59 19.05 -5.19
N GLU A 125 -27.43 19.80 -5.91
CA GLU A 125 -28.59 19.24 -6.62
C GLU A 125 -28.22 18.69 -8.00
N THR A 126 -27.32 19.38 -8.71
CA THR A 126 -26.99 19.07 -10.12
C THR A 126 -25.54 18.68 -10.33
N TRP A 127 -24.72 18.77 -9.29
CA TRP A 127 -23.28 18.51 -9.30
C TRP A 127 -22.49 19.36 -10.31
N GLN A 128 -23.06 20.45 -10.82
CA GLN A 128 -22.32 21.40 -11.63
C GLN A 128 -21.42 22.27 -10.75
N TYR A 129 -20.20 22.55 -11.21
CA TYR A 129 -19.39 23.59 -10.59
C TYR A 129 -20.08 24.95 -10.66
N LEU A 130 -19.95 25.72 -9.60
CA LEU A 130 -20.54 27.05 -9.50
C LEU A 130 -19.74 28.04 -10.36
N ARG A 131 -20.48 28.92 -11.04
CA ARG A 131 -19.93 30.04 -11.78
C ARG A 131 -20.29 31.34 -11.11
N SER A 132 -19.47 32.36 -11.30
CA SER A 132 -19.78 33.73 -10.87
C SER A 132 -19.78 34.71 -12.04
N THR A 133 -19.42 34.31 -13.25
CA THR A 133 -19.28 35.19 -14.42
C THR A 133 -20.30 34.88 -15.51
N CYS A 134 -20.70 35.92 -16.25
CA CYS A 134 -21.53 35.77 -17.45
C CYS A 134 -20.78 34.97 -18.54
N HIS A 135 -21.46 34.03 -19.19
CA HIS A 135 -20.87 33.21 -20.27
C HIS A 135 -20.71 33.96 -21.60
N ARG A 136 -21.34 35.13 -21.77
CA ARG A 136 -21.20 35.93 -22.99
C ARG A 136 -19.81 36.56 -23.02
N ASP A 137 -19.02 36.24 -24.05
CA ASP A 137 -17.64 36.70 -24.21
C ASP A 137 -17.49 38.23 -24.14
N GLN A 138 -18.43 38.96 -24.75
CA GLN A 138 -18.43 40.43 -24.74
C GLN A 138 -18.83 41.03 -23.38
N CYS A 139 -19.42 40.24 -22.48
CA CYS A 139 -19.87 40.70 -21.18
C CYS A 139 -18.89 40.31 -20.06
N GLY A 140 -18.64 39.00 -19.89
CA GLY A 140 -17.73 38.42 -18.89
C GLY A 140 -17.96 38.82 -17.42
N VAL A 141 -18.98 39.63 -17.12
CA VAL A 141 -19.08 40.33 -15.83
C VAL A 141 -19.33 39.35 -14.69
N THR A 142 -18.65 39.57 -13.56
CA THR A 142 -18.96 38.92 -12.31
C THR A 142 -20.34 39.35 -11.81
N GLN A 143 -21.18 38.38 -11.54
CA GLN A 143 -22.53 38.57 -11.05
C GLN A 143 -22.47 39.04 -9.59
N GLN A 144 -23.17 40.12 -9.29
CA GLN A 144 -23.27 40.70 -7.95
C GLN A 144 -24.75 40.83 -7.57
N TRP A 145 -25.00 41.35 -6.37
CA TRP A 145 -26.34 41.47 -5.80
C TRP A 145 -27.04 42.80 -6.11
N SER A 146 -26.37 43.77 -6.72
CA SER A 146 -26.89 45.14 -6.90
C SER A 146 -28.12 45.20 -7.80
N SER A 147 -28.10 44.49 -8.93
CA SER A 147 -29.16 44.53 -9.94
C SER A 147 -30.14 43.36 -9.76
N THR A 148 -31.44 43.64 -9.79
CA THR A 148 -32.52 42.68 -9.42
C THR A 148 -33.41 42.22 -10.58
N PHE A 149 -32.86 42.10 -11.79
CA PHE A 149 -33.58 41.65 -13.00
C PHE A 149 -33.93 40.13 -13.05
N GLY A 150 -33.84 39.42 -11.93
CA GLY A 150 -33.94 37.95 -11.85
C GLY A 150 -32.62 37.24 -11.56
N ILE A 151 -32.67 36.15 -10.79
CA ILE A 151 -31.49 35.38 -10.38
C ILE A 151 -30.84 34.68 -11.58
N GLU A 152 -31.65 34.27 -12.54
CA GLU A 152 -31.26 33.61 -13.77
C GLU A 152 -30.76 34.56 -14.86
N ARG A 153 -30.75 35.88 -14.62
CA ARG A 153 -30.34 36.89 -15.60
C ARG A 153 -29.02 37.54 -15.23
N CYS A 154 -28.21 37.83 -16.23
CA CYS A 154 -27.00 38.63 -16.07
C CYS A 154 -27.36 40.06 -15.64
N GLY A 155 -26.77 40.55 -14.55
CA GLY A 155 -27.04 41.91 -14.03
C GLY A 155 -26.62 43.07 -14.95
N ARG A 156 -25.90 42.79 -16.05
CA ARG A 156 -25.42 43.81 -17.01
C ARG A 156 -26.03 43.67 -18.41
N CYS A 157 -25.94 42.49 -19.03
CA CYS A 157 -26.39 42.27 -20.41
C CYS A 157 -27.70 41.48 -20.51
N LEU A 158 -28.33 41.14 -19.38
CA LEU A 158 -29.59 40.39 -19.30
C LEU A 158 -29.59 39.00 -19.97
N ALA A 159 -28.42 38.52 -20.40
CA ALA A 159 -28.25 37.16 -20.89
C ALA A 159 -28.73 36.12 -19.86
N ASP A 160 -29.31 35.04 -20.35
CA ASP A 160 -29.80 33.95 -19.51
C ASP A 160 -28.64 33.12 -18.97
N LEU A 161 -28.43 33.15 -17.67
CA LEU A 161 -27.35 32.43 -17.00
C LEU A 161 -27.59 30.92 -17.00
N ARG A 162 -28.82 30.45 -17.26
CA ARG A 162 -29.16 29.03 -17.43
C ARG A 162 -28.45 28.41 -18.62
N ASP A 163 -28.12 29.21 -19.64
CA ASP A 163 -27.42 28.73 -20.84
C ASP A 163 -25.90 28.66 -20.67
N SER A 164 -25.38 29.06 -19.51
CA SER A 164 -23.93 29.02 -19.27
C SER A 164 -23.43 27.57 -19.24
N PRO A 165 -22.31 27.24 -19.91
CA PRO A 165 -21.70 25.92 -19.78
C PRO A 165 -21.09 25.75 -18.38
N SER A 166 -21.16 24.55 -17.80
CA SER A 166 -20.46 24.24 -16.55
C SER A 166 -20.20 22.74 -16.45
N ASP A 167 -18.98 22.39 -16.05
CA ASP A 167 -18.57 21.01 -15.85
C ASP A 167 -19.22 20.41 -14.61
N LEU A 168 -19.26 19.08 -14.58
CA LEU A 168 -19.78 18.31 -13.46
C LEU A 168 -18.64 17.88 -12.52
N VAL A 169 -18.96 17.80 -11.24
CA VAL A 169 -18.13 17.13 -10.24
C VAL A 169 -18.03 15.64 -10.61
N PRO A 170 -16.81 15.05 -10.60
CA PRO A 170 -16.61 13.63 -10.86
C PRO A 170 -17.46 12.76 -9.93
N GLU A 171 -18.04 11.67 -10.46
CA GLU A 171 -19.00 10.85 -9.73
C GLU A 171 -18.41 10.23 -8.45
N GLU A 172 -17.14 9.83 -8.52
CA GLU A 172 -16.39 9.26 -7.42
C GLU A 172 -16.19 10.21 -6.24
N GLU A 173 -16.30 11.53 -6.44
CA GLU A 173 -16.16 12.53 -5.37
C GLU A 173 -17.52 12.87 -4.70
N ARG A 174 -18.64 12.60 -5.39
CA ARG A 174 -19.97 13.10 -4.98
C ARG A 174 -20.42 12.58 -3.61
N GLU A 175 -20.16 11.32 -3.30
CA GLU A 175 -20.53 10.73 -1.99
C GLU A 175 -19.83 11.47 -0.84
N ALA A 176 -18.52 11.67 -0.93
CA ALA A 176 -17.75 12.39 0.09
C ALA A 176 -18.15 13.86 0.19
N LEU A 177 -18.48 14.49 -0.95
CA LEU A 177 -18.92 15.89 -0.98
C LEU A 177 -20.35 16.07 -0.48
N HIS A 178 -21.22 15.06 -0.63
CA HIS A 178 -22.56 15.06 -0.05
C HIS A 178 -22.49 15.16 1.48
N ALA A 179 -21.46 14.57 2.10
CA ALA A 179 -21.28 14.67 3.54
C ALA A 179 -21.09 16.12 4.03
N LEU A 180 -20.33 16.95 3.29
CA LEU A 180 -20.20 18.37 3.60
C LEU A 180 -21.55 19.11 3.47
N VAL A 181 -22.34 18.74 2.47
CA VAL A 181 -23.67 19.31 2.24
C VAL A 181 -24.60 18.97 3.39
N ASP A 182 -24.59 17.72 3.85
CA ASP A 182 -25.37 17.28 5.02
C ASP A 182 -24.90 17.95 6.31
N LEU A 183 -23.59 18.13 6.47
CA LEU A 183 -22.98 18.80 7.63
C LEU A 183 -23.46 20.25 7.77
N LEU A 184 -23.64 20.93 6.63
CA LEU A 184 -24.11 22.31 6.56
C LEU A 184 -25.62 22.40 6.26
N SER A 185 -26.37 21.30 6.40
CA SER A 185 -27.80 21.27 6.12
C SER A 185 -28.61 22.08 7.15
N PRO A 186 -29.70 22.77 6.75
CA PRO A 186 -30.65 23.34 7.71
C PRO A 186 -31.33 22.27 8.58
N ASP A 187 -31.39 21.01 8.13
CA ASP A 187 -32.00 19.91 8.85
C ASP A 187 -31.03 19.28 9.89
N PRO A 188 -31.32 19.37 11.21
CA PRO A 188 -30.50 18.76 12.25
C PRO A 188 -30.43 17.22 12.17
N ALA A 189 -31.41 16.55 11.57
CA ALA A 189 -31.38 15.09 11.41
C ALA A 189 -30.30 14.66 10.42
N ARG A 190 -30.17 15.37 9.28
CA ARG A 190 -29.11 15.14 8.29
C ARG A 190 -27.72 15.30 8.89
N LYS A 191 -27.50 16.36 9.68
CA LYS A 191 -26.25 16.59 10.42
C LYS A 191 -25.90 15.43 11.35
N ARG A 192 -26.86 14.99 12.18
CA ARG A 192 -26.65 13.87 13.10
C ARG A 192 -26.36 12.57 12.34
N SER A 193 -27.10 12.31 11.26
CA SER A 193 -26.90 11.13 10.43
C SER A 193 -25.51 11.07 9.82
N ILE A 194 -25.01 12.19 9.27
CA ILE A 194 -23.68 12.18 8.65
C ILE A 194 -22.56 12.08 9.68
N LEU A 195 -22.68 12.76 10.82
CA LEU A 195 -21.69 12.65 11.90
C LEU A 195 -21.64 11.23 12.51
N ALA A 196 -22.77 10.52 12.55
CA ALA A 196 -22.83 9.13 12.99
C ALA A 196 -22.07 8.15 12.08
N THR A 197 -21.69 8.56 10.86
CA THR A 197 -20.84 7.76 9.96
C THR A 197 -19.35 7.82 10.34
N LEU A 198 -18.97 8.75 11.20
CA LEU A 198 -17.58 8.92 11.64
C LEU A 198 -17.19 7.86 12.68
N PRO A 199 -15.91 7.47 12.75
CA PRO A 199 -15.44 6.47 13.70
C PRO A 199 -15.61 6.93 15.16
N ALA A 200 -15.66 5.98 16.09
CA ALA A 200 -15.88 6.24 17.53
C ALA A 200 -14.85 7.21 18.15
N SER A 201 -13.64 7.29 17.58
CA SER A 201 -12.61 8.27 17.96
C SER A 201 -13.06 9.73 17.77
N LEU A 202 -14.09 9.95 16.95
CA LEU A 202 -14.74 11.24 16.70
C LEU A 202 -16.20 11.26 17.22
N GLY A 203 -16.61 10.33 18.10
CA GLY A 203 -18.02 10.15 18.48
C GLY A 203 -18.68 11.37 19.15
N GLU A 204 -17.89 12.27 19.74
CA GLU A 204 -18.36 13.52 20.37
C GLU A 204 -18.19 14.75 19.47
N ILE A 205 -17.85 14.57 18.18
CA ILE A 205 -17.59 15.70 17.28
C ILE A 205 -18.86 16.50 17.02
N THR A 206 -18.76 17.83 17.14
CA THR A 206 -19.85 18.75 16.77
C THR A 206 -19.78 19.11 15.29
N PRO A 207 -20.88 19.59 14.68
CA PRO A 207 -20.84 20.11 13.32
C PRO A 207 -19.78 21.21 13.11
N ASP A 208 -19.62 22.09 14.11
CA ASP A 208 -18.63 23.17 14.11
C ASP A 208 -17.20 22.63 14.07
N ALA A 209 -16.90 21.66 14.95
CA ALA A 209 -15.60 21.01 15.01
C ALA A 209 -15.29 20.25 13.71
N ALA A 210 -16.26 19.50 13.18
CA ALA A 210 -16.12 18.73 11.94
C ALA A 210 -15.82 19.64 10.74
N TYR A 211 -16.59 20.73 10.59
CA TYR A 211 -16.36 21.69 9.51
C TYR A 211 -14.98 22.33 9.61
N GLU A 212 -14.57 22.79 10.81
CA GLU A 212 -13.25 23.40 10.98
C GLU A 212 -12.12 22.39 10.70
N LEU A 213 -12.24 21.13 11.12
CA LEU A 213 -11.25 20.09 10.80
C LEU A 213 -11.16 19.82 9.29
N LEU A 214 -12.29 19.75 8.58
CA LEU A 214 -12.30 19.56 7.12
C LEU A 214 -11.50 20.65 6.41
N ILE A 215 -11.77 21.92 6.74
CA ILE A 215 -11.07 23.05 6.13
C ILE A 215 -9.54 22.98 6.39
N ARG A 216 -9.13 22.53 7.57
CA ARG A 216 -7.71 22.37 7.91
C ARG A 216 -7.07 21.19 7.18
N LEU A 217 -7.80 20.08 7.05
CA LEU A 217 -7.33 18.87 6.37
C LEU A 217 -7.19 19.05 4.86
N MET A 218 -7.96 19.94 4.22
CA MET A 218 -7.80 20.23 2.79
C MET A 218 -6.35 20.58 2.43
N LYS A 219 -5.65 21.37 3.25
CA LYS A 219 -4.24 21.73 3.04
C LYS A 219 -3.27 20.58 3.32
N VAL A 220 -3.64 19.66 4.21
CA VAL A 220 -2.86 18.44 4.47
C VAL A 220 -2.95 17.50 3.27
N VAL A 221 -4.12 17.40 2.65
CA VAL A 221 -4.33 16.61 1.44
C VAL A 221 -3.60 17.23 0.25
N ASP A 222 -3.88 18.52 0.00
CA ASP A 222 -3.34 19.28 -1.11
C ASP A 222 -2.52 20.49 -0.59
N PRO A 223 -1.21 20.32 -0.43
CA PRO A 223 -0.34 21.41 0.04
C PRO A 223 -0.14 22.52 -1.00
N SER A 224 -0.61 22.37 -2.24
CA SER A 224 -0.56 23.43 -3.25
C SER A 224 -1.66 24.48 -3.08
N LEU A 225 -2.67 24.20 -2.23
CA LEU A 225 -3.67 25.17 -1.87
C LEU A 225 -3.03 26.41 -1.19
N PRO A 226 -3.56 27.63 -1.45
CA PRO A 226 -3.02 28.86 -0.86
C PRO A 226 -2.79 28.79 0.66
N ALA A 227 -1.64 29.31 1.12
CA ALA A 227 -1.25 29.19 2.52
C ALA A 227 -2.23 29.88 3.50
N ALA A 228 -2.75 31.03 3.10
CA ALA A 228 -3.72 31.82 3.86
C ALA A 228 -5.16 31.44 3.50
N ARG A 229 -5.99 31.19 4.52
CA ARG A 229 -7.42 30.85 4.36
C ARG A 229 -8.20 31.91 3.57
N THR A 230 -7.84 33.19 3.74
CA THR A 230 -8.40 34.32 2.98
C THR A 230 -8.22 34.17 1.46
N ASN A 231 -7.18 33.46 1.04
CA ASN A 231 -6.78 33.33 -0.36
C ASN A 231 -7.33 32.04 -1.00
N MET A 232 -8.18 31.27 -0.32
CA MET A 232 -8.79 30.04 -0.88
C MET A 232 -9.57 30.26 -2.17
N HIS A 233 -10.03 31.49 -2.43
CA HIS A 233 -10.69 31.84 -3.69
C HIS A 233 -9.77 31.83 -4.91
N LEU A 234 -8.44 31.81 -4.72
CA LEU A 234 -7.48 31.68 -5.81
C LEU A 234 -7.37 30.23 -6.30
N ALA A 235 -7.83 29.25 -5.51
CA ALA A 235 -7.88 27.85 -5.93
C ALA A 235 -9.07 27.60 -6.86
N GLY A 236 -8.87 26.75 -7.87
CA GLY A 236 -9.92 26.39 -8.80
C GLY A 236 -11.03 25.55 -8.14
N PRO A 237 -12.27 25.57 -8.68
CA PRO A 237 -13.41 24.87 -8.09
C PRO A 237 -13.19 23.35 -8.00
N HIS A 238 -12.54 22.75 -9.01
CA HIS A 238 -12.17 21.32 -9.03
C HIS A 238 -11.15 20.97 -7.94
N GLN A 239 -10.11 21.79 -7.78
CA GLN A 239 -9.10 21.57 -6.76
C GLN A 239 -9.70 21.60 -5.35
N LEU A 240 -10.58 22.58 -5.09
CA LEU A 240 -11.29 22.70 -3.82
C LEU A 240 -12.20 21.50 -3.54
N SER A 241 -12.97 21.04 -4.54
CA SER A 241 -13.86 19.87 -4.36
C SER A 241 -13.05 18.60 -4.09
N SER A 242 -11.97 18.37 -4.84
CA SER A 242 -11.16 17.17 -4.67
C SER A 242 -10.45 17.14 -3.31
N ALA A 243 -9.86 18.27 -2.89
CA ALA A 243 -9.23 18.38 -1.58
C ALA A 243 -10.25 18.19 -0.43
N MET A 244 -11.46 18.70 -0.58
CA MET A 244 -12.55 18.51 0.39
C MET A 244 -13.02 17.05 0.47
N ALA A 245 -13.23 16.40 -0.68
CA ALA A 245 -13.64 15.00 -0.76
C ALA A 245 -12.60 14.08 -0.06
N GLN A 246 -11.31 14.32 -0.32
CA GLN A 246 -10.22 13.59 0.32
C GLN A 246 -10.10 13.92 1.82
N ALA A 247 -10.31 15.17 2.24
CA ALA A 247 -10.34 15.55 3.65
C ALA A 247 -11.45 14.82 4.42
N TRP A 248 -12.63 14.66 3.82
CA TRP A 248 -13.72 13.87 4.40
C TRP A 248 -13.34 12.39 4.55
N ARG A 249 -12.73 11.78 3.52
CA ARG A 249 -12.26 10.38 3.61
C ARG A 249 -11.22 10.16 4.71
N ILE A 250 -10.39 11.17 4.99
CA ILE A 250 -9.47 11.14 6.15
C ILE A 250 -10.24 11.11 7.46
N LEU A 251 -11.30 11.93 7.62
CA LEU A 251 -12.13 11.91 8.82
C LEU A 251 -12.89 10.58 8.98
N GLN A 252 -13.40 10.00 7.89
CA GLN A 252 -14.09 8.69 7.92
C GLN A 252 -13.18 7.54 8.39
N SER A 253 -11.87 7.65 8.16
CA SER A 253 -10.88 6.65 8.56
C SER A 253 -10.02 7.10 9.75
N TRP A 254 -10.46 8.12 10.49
CA TRP A 254 -9.69 8.71 11.58
C TRP A 254 -9.43 7.73 12.74
N PRO A 255 -8.22 7.71 13.35
CA PRO A 255 -7.03 8.51 13.04
C PRO A 255 -6.17 7.98 11.89
N GLU A 256 -6.40 6.73 11.48
CA GLU A 256 -5.51 6.00 10.56
C GLU A 256 -5.48 6.60 9.15
N GLY A 257 -6.55 7.28 8.69
CA GLY A 257 -6.55 8.02 7.44
C GLY A 257 -5.49 9.11 7.37
N PHE A 258 -5.35 9.89 8.45
CA PHE A 258 -4.33 10.92 8.55
C PHE A 258 -2.93 10.30 8.63
N VAL A 259 -2.77 9.27 9.48
CA VAL A 259 -1.48 8.57 9.64
C VAL A 259 -1.04 7.92 8.34
N GLY A 260 -1.97 7.32 7.59
CA GLY A 260 -1.74 6.67 6.30
C GLY A 260 -1.25 7.66 5.25
N LEU A 261 -1.96 8.77 5.07
CA LEU A 261 -1.52 9.84 4.16
C LEU A 261 -0.14 10.38 4.55
N ALA A 262 0.07 10.69 5.83
CA ALA A 262 1.37 11.20 6.30
C ALA A 262 2.49 10.16 6.14
N ALA A 263 2.20 8.86 6.30
CA ALA A 263 3.15 7.77 6.11
C ALA A 263 3.52 7.57 4.63
N GLU A 264 2.59 7.80 3.71
CA GLU A 264 2.85 7.80 2.27
C GLU A 264 3.78 8.96 1.88
N ARG A 265 3.44 10.18 2.31
CA ARG A 265 4.23 11.40 2.04
C ARG A 265 5.65 11.28 2.60
N ILE A 266 5.79 10.82 3.83
CA ILE A 266 7.11 10.66 4.45
C ILE A 266 7.92 9.51 3.82
N ARG A 267 7.26 8.52 3.19
CA ARG A 267 7.94 7.45 2.43
C ARG A 267 8.65 8.01 1.21
N ALA A 268 7.94 8.85 0.45
CA ALA A 268 8.43 9.48 -0.78
C ALA A 268 9.47 10.60 -0.54
N ARG A 269 9.67 11.04 0.71
CA ARG A 269 10.54 12.19 1.02
C ARG A 269 12.01 11.99 0.64
N VAL A 270 12.59 13.07 0.12
CA VAL A 270 14.04 13.25 -0.08
C VAL A 270 14.63 14.20 0.98
N THR A 271 13.83 15.17 1.45
CA THR A 271 14.18 16.24 2.39
C THR A 271 13.91 15.86 3.86
N ARG A 272 14.22 16.79 4.79
CA ARG A 272 14.03 16.62 6.25
C ARG A 272 12.65 17.02 6.78
N ASP A 273 11.72 17.44 5.91
CA ASP A 273 10.35 17.79 6.27
C ASP A 273 9.45 16.54 6.47
N ASP A 274 8.14 16.76 6.59
CA ASP A 274 7.11 15.71 6.70
C ASP A 274 6.76 15.03 5.36
N GLY A 275 7.42 15.40 4.27
CA GLY A 275 7.09 14.98 2.91
C GLY A 275 5.86 15.68 2.33
N ASN A 276 5.32 16.68 3.03
CA ASN A 276 4.06 17.34 2.72
C ASN A 276 4.14 18.87 2.87
N GLN A 277 5.29 19.45 2.49
CA GLN A 277 5.58 20.88 2.57
C GLN A 277 5.39 21.50 3.99
N GLY A 278 5.44 20.67 5.04
CA GLY A 278 5.20 21.06 6.42
C GLY A 278 3.73 21.16 6.81
N GLU A 279 2.76 20.90 5.92
CA GLU A 279 1.33 21.06 6.23
C GLU A 279 0.83 20.04 7.25
N SER A 280 1.36 18.81 7.27
CA SER A 280 1.01 17.82 8.29
C SER A 280 1.47 18.29 9.67
N MET A 281 2.69 18.81 9.78
CA MET A 281 3.19 19.37 11.04
C MET A 281 2.48 20.66 11.45
N ARG A 282 2.13 21.54 10.51
CA ARG A 282 1.33 22.74 10.79
C ARG A 282 -0.02 22.34 11.36
N PHE A 283 -0.71 21.38 10.76
CA PHE A 283 -1.97 20.84 11.27
C PHE A 283 -1.82 20.31 12.70
N LEU A 284 -0.82 19.46 12.96
CA LEU A 284 -0.57 18.89 14.28
C LEU A 284 -0.20 19.95 15.34
N SER A 285 0.30 21.12 14.94
CA SER A 285 0.61 22.21 15.86
C SER A 285 -0.60 23.09 16.21
N LEU A 286 -1.73 22.98 15.50
CA LEU A 286 -2.88 23.88 15.63
C LEU A 286 -3.48 23.87 17.05
N TRP A 287 -3.44 22.75 17.75
CA TRP A 287 -3.99 22.65 19.11
C TRP A 287 -3.32 23.60 20.11
N ARG A 288 -2.07 24.02 19.83
CA ARG A 288 -1.29 24.97 20.66
C ARG A 288 -1.73 26.42 20.47
N ASN A 289 -2.39 26.75 19.36
CA ASN A 289 -2.76 28.12 19.01
C ASN A 289 -4.28 28.31 18.94
N ARG A 290 -4.86 28.84 20.03
CA ARG A 290 -6.31 29.13 20.14
C ARG A 290 -6.85 30.07 19.05
N SER A 291 -6.03 30.99 18.54
CA SER A 291 -6.47 31.92 17.48
C SER A 291 -6.67 31.21 16.14
N GLN A 292 -5.87 30.16 15.90
CA GLN A 292 -5.93 29.40 14.65
C GLN A 292 -6.99 28.30 14.72
N LEU A 293 -7.18 27.63 15.86
CA LEU A 293 -8.20 26.62 16.06
C LEU A 293 -8.99 26.98 17.32
N SER A 294 -10.15 27.61 17.18
CA SER A 294 -10.94 28.15 18.30
C SER A 294 -11.83 27.08 18.94
N ASP A 295 -12.37 26.16 18.14
CA ASP A 295 -13.26 25.11 18.62
C ASP A 295 -12.53 24.14 19.58
N PRO A 296 -13.03 23.96 20.82
CA PRO A 296 -12.35 23.15 21.83
C PRO A 296 -12.31 21.65 21.50
N ILE A 297 -13.34 21.13 20.84
CA ILE A 297 -13.45 19.71 20.45
C ILE A 297 -12.48 19.44 19.31
N ALA A 298 -12.42 20.30 18.29
CA ALA A 298 -11.44 20.20 17.21
C ALA A 298 -10.01 20.27 17.76
N ARG A 299 -9.71 21.18 18.69
CA ARG A 299 -8.39 21.25 19.35
C ARG A 299 -8.04 19.98 20.11
N ARG A 300 -9.01 19.40 20.84
CA ARG A 300 -8.82 18.13 21.55
C ARG A 300 -8.47 17.02 20.56
N ILE A 301 -9.24 16.86 19.48
CA ILE A 301 -9.00 15.87 18.43
C ILE A 301 -7.59 16.02 17.82
N VAL A 302 -7.17 17.25 17.52
CA VAL A 302 -5.82 17.53 16.96
C VAL A 302 -4.71 17.24 17.99
N LYS A 303 -4.97 17.46 19.28
CA LYS A 303 -4.03 17.08 20.34
C LYS A 303 -3.94 15.56 20.47
N GLU A 304 -5.06 14.86 20.49
CA GLU A 304 -5.14 13.40 20.62
C GLU A 304 -4.39 12.69 19.49
N ILE A 305 -4.52 13.14 18.24
CA ILE A 305 -3.72 12.58 17.13
C ILE A 305 -2.23 12.87 17.30
N SER A 306 -1.86 14.05 17.81
CA SER A 306 -0.46 14.40 18.07
C SER A 306 0.14 13.48 19.13
N ASP A 307 -0.60 13.17 20.20
CA ASP A 307 -0.15 12.25 21.25
C ASP A 307 -0.10 10.80 20.71
N PHE A 308 -1.11 10.40 19.93
CA PHE A 308 -1.22 9.07 19.33
C PHE A 308 -0.05 8.70 18.41
N ILE A 309 0.59 9.69 17.79
CA ILE A 309 1.73 9.48 16.88
C ILE A 309 3.08 9.85 17.51
N ASP A 310 3.12 10.30 18.77
CA ASP A 310 4.37 10.62 19.45
C ASP A 310 5.08 9.35 19.91
N ILE A 311 6.27 9.11 19.37
CA ILE A 311 7.10 7.95 19.73
C ILE A 311 7.80 8.12 21.08
N SER A 312 7.75 9.31 21.68
CA SER A 312 8.19 9.52 23.06
C SER A 312 7.20 8.96 24.09
N ASP A 313 5.96 8.67 23.70
CA ASP A 313 5.02 7.92 24.53
C ASP A 313 5.48 6.46 24.74
N PRO A 314 5.44 5.90 25.97
CA PRO A 314 5.91 4.54 26.25
C PRO A 314 5.22 3.44 25.45
N VAL A 315 3.91 3.57 25.18
CA VAL A 315 3.14 2.58 24.41
C VAL A 315 3.62 2.58 22.96
N ASN A 316 3.83 3.77 22.39
CA ASN A 316 4.37 3.90 21.04
C ASN A 316 5.84 3.48 20.95
N ALA A 317 6.67 3.80 21.94
CA ALA A 317 8.07 3.40 21.99
C ALA A 317 8.27 1.87 22.02
N ALA A 318 7.31 1.13 22.60
CA ALA A 318 7.32 -0.33 22.58
C ALA A 318 6.94 -0.92 21.21
N ARG A 319 6.07 -0.23 20.45
CA ARG A 319 5.54 -0.70 19.16
C ARG A 319 6.37 -0.25 17.96
N PHE A 320 7.06 0.88 18.10
CA PHE A 320 7.75 1.52 16.99
C PHE A 320 9.18 1.92 17.36
N LEU A 321 10.08 1.74 16.41
CA LEU A 321 11.50 2.02 16.54
C LEU A 321 11.90 3.20 15.66
N THR A 322 12.78 4.04 16.18
CA THR A 322 13.48 5.04 15.36
C THR A 322 14.45 4.36 14.38
N LEU A 323 14.85 5.07 13.32
CA LEU A 323 15.85 4.56 12.35
C LEU A 323 17.14 4.07 13.03
N ASN A 324 17.62 4.79 14.06
CA ASN A 324 18.83 4.42 14.79
C ASN A 324 18.62 3.14 15.60
N ALA A 325 17.48 3.04 16.30
CA ALA A 325 17.16 1.86 17.11
C ALA A 325 16.95 0.61 16.23
N ALA A 326 16.22 0.75 15.11
CA ALA A 326 16.03 -0.33 14.15
C ALA A 326 17.35 -0.75 13.50
N ALA A 327 18.24 0.20 13.16
CA ALA A 327 19.57 -0.10 12.61
C ALA A 327 20.43 -0.88 13.60
N ALA A 328 20.43 -0.48 14.86
CA ALA A 328 21.16 -1.17 15.92
C ALA A 328 20.62 -2.58 16.16
N ALA A 329 19.29 -2.73 16.23
CA ALA A 329 18.63 -4.02 16.50
C ALA A 329 18.94 -5.09 15.45
N VAL A 330 19.10 -4.71 14.18
CA VAL A 330 19.35 -5.66 13.07
C VAL A 330 20.84 -5.69 12.64
N GLY A 331 21.68 -4.82 13.21
CA GLY A 331 23.07 -4.67 12.79
C GLY A 331 23.25 -4.15 11.34
N LEU A 332 22.29 -3.36 10.83
CA LEU A 332 22.34 -2.78 9.48
C LEU A 332 22.71 -1.30 9.51
N LYS A 333 23.38 -0.82 8.45
CA LYS A 333 23.62 0.63 8.27
C LYS A 333 22.28 1.37 8.08
N GLN A 334 22.13 2.53 8.71
CA GLN A 334 20.94 3.38 8.61
C GLN A 334 20.57 3.73 7.15
N SER A 335 21.56 3.98 6.29
CA SER A 335 21.35 4.25 4.86
C SER A 335 20.65 3.09 4.15
N ARG A 336 20.98 1.85 4.50
CA ARG A 336 20.34 0.66 3.95
C ARG A 336 18.89 0.52 4.43
N LEU A 337 18.61 0.70 5.72
CA LEU A 337 17.23 0.69 6.22
C LEU A 337 16.39 1.80 5.58
N SER A 338 16.95 2.99 5.39
CA SER A 338 16.27 4.10 4.71
C SER A 338 15.91 3.74 3.27
N ASN A 339 16.80 3.05 2.54
CA ASN A 339 16.52 2.60 1.17
C ASN A 339 15.45 1.50 1.12
N LEU A 340 15.48 0.54 2.06
CA LEU A 340 14.47 -0.52 2.15
C LEU A 340 13.08 0.04 2.45
N ARG A 341 13.01 1.02 3.36
CA ARG A 341 11.79 1.77 3.64
C ARG A 341 11.25 2.48 2.39
N ARG A 342 12.12 3.19 1.65
CA ARG A 342 11.71 3.89 0.41
C ARG A 342 11.22 2.91 -0.65
N ALA A 343 11.82 1.72 -0.71
CA ALA A 343 11.39 0.63 -1.58
C ALA A 343 10.13 -0.11 -1.08
N GLY A 344 9.55 0.29 0.06
CA GLY A 344 8.35 -0.35 0.63
C GLY A 344 8.58 -1.76 1.20
N VAL A 345 9.83 -2.18 1.38
CA VAL A 345 10.19 -3.53 1.87
C VAL A 345 9.96 -3.66 3.37
N LEU A 346 10.06 -2.56 4.11
CA LEU A 346 9.82 -2.50 5.55
C LEU A 346 8.60 -1.64 5.84
N ARG A 347 7.74 -2.11 6.74
CA ARG A 347 6.58 -1.38 7.24
C ARG A 347 7.05 -0.21 8.11
N THR A 348 6.51 0.96 7.79
CA THR A 348 6.73 2.18 8.58
C THR A 348 5.45 2.94 8.80
N ARG A 349 5.38 3.61 9.94
CA ARG A 349 4.31 4.54 10.33
C ARG A 349 4.85 5.97 10.39
N PHE A 350 3.99 6.95 10.13
CA PHE A 350 4.31 8.34 10.45
C PHE A 350 4.31 8.52 11.97
N ALA A 351 5.36 9.11 12.51
CA ALA A 351 5.50 9.41 13.92
C ALA A 351 6.16 10.78 14.12
N ILE A 352 5.95 11.36 15.30
CA ILE A 352 6.69 12.55 15.73
C ILE A 352 7.61 12.19 16.90
N ARG A 353 8.71 12.92 17.03
CA ARG A 353 9.53 12.93 18.24
C ARG A 353 10.03 14.34 18.47
N ARG A 354 9.71 14.95 19.62
CA ARG A 354 10.08 16.35 19.90
C ARG A 354 9.70 17.28 18.74
N ASP A 355 8.45 17.16 18.27
CA ASP A 355 7.89 17.94 17.15
C ASP A 355 8.57 17.76 15.79
N ARG A 356 9.33 16.68 15.60
CA ARG A 356 9.95 16.38 14.30
C ARG A 356 9.32 15.16 13.64
N PRO A 357 8.89 15.27 12.36
CA PRO A 357 8.30 14.15 11.64
C PRO A 357 9.35 13.11 11.28
N MET A 358 9.02 11.84 11.52
CA MET A 358 9.87 10.70 11.17
C MET A 358 9.05 9.48 10.74
N ALA A 359 9.71 8.63 9.95
CA ALA A 359 9.20 7.31 9.68
C ALA A 359 9.69 6.37 10.78
N ALA A 360 8.77 5.86 11.58
CA ALA A 360 9.07 4.87 12.61
C ALA A 360 8.83 3.46 12.06
N PHE A 361 9.71 2.53 12.42
CA PHE A 361 9.69 1.13 11.98
C PHE A 361 8.88 0.29 12.97
N CYS A 362 8.12 -0.69 12.50
CA CYS A 362 7.38 -1.57 13.39
C CYS A 362 8.35 -2.50 14.16
N ALA A 363 8.27 -2.52 15.48
CA ALA A 363 9.21 -3.27 16.33
C ALA A 363 9.13 -4.78 16.13
N ASP A 364 7.92 -5.31 15.93
CA ASP A 364 7.63 -6.72 15.62
C ASP A 364 8.30 -7.17 14.31
N GLU A 365 8.21 -6.35 13.26
CA GLU A 365 8.85 -6.63 11.98
C GLU A 365 10.37 -6.63 12.08
N ILE A 366 10.92 -5.66 12.81
CA ILE A 366 12.36 -5.58 13.04
C ILE A 366 12.87 -6.77 13.85
N ALA A 367 12.10 -7.23 14.85
CA ALA A 367 12.42 -8.45 15.60
C ALA A 367 12.37 -9.70 14.70
N SER A 368 11.32 -9.85 13.88
CA SER A 368 11.19 -10.95 12.91
C SER A 368 12.35 -10.96 11.91
N LEU A 369 12.78 -9.78 11.44
CA LEU A 369 13.93 -9.64 10.57
C LEU A 369 15.22 -10.10 11.27
N ASN A 370 15.43 -9.75 12.54
CA ASN A 370 16.60 -10.18 13.30
C ASN A 370 16.63 -11.70 13.50
N VAL A 371 15.49 -12.33 13.84
CA VAL A 371 15.37 -13.80 13.90
C VAL A 371 15.79 -14.43 12.58
N GLY A 372 15.35 -13.87 11.44
CA GLY A 372 15.79 -14.35 10.13
C GLY A 372 17.28 -14.16 9.85
N PHE A 373 17.93 -13.16 10.44
CA PHE A 373 19.39 -12.96 10.30
C PHE A 373 20.21 -13.98 11.09
N GLU A 374 19.70 -14.39 12.25
CA GLU A 374 20.30 -15.41 13.12
C GLU A 374 20.07 -16.82 12.58
N ASP A 375 18.89 -17.07 12.02
CA ASP A 375 18.48 -18.40 11.52
C ASP A 375 18.94 -18.69 10.08
N ARG A 376 19.38 -17.69 9.31
CA ARG A 376 19.76 -17.92 7.90
C ARG A 376 20.99 -18.82 7.72
N MET A 377 20.96 -19.62 6.67
CA MET A 377 22.12 -20.31 6.13
C MET A 377 22.14 -20.27 4.60
N SER A 378 23.33 -20.50 4.00
CA SER A 378 23.45 -20.65 2.56
C SER A 378 23.14 -22.09 2.13
N ILE A 379 22.79 -22.24 0.85
CA ILE A 379 22.57 -23.56 0.24
C ILE A 379 23.83 -24.44 0.31
N GLU A 380 25.01 -23.85 0.22
CA GLU A 380 26.29 -24.57 0.28
C GLU A 380 26.56 -25.14 1.66
N THR A 381 26.16 -24.44 2.73
CA THR A 381 26.25 -24.94 4.10
C THR A 381 25.29 -26.11 4.30
N ALA A 382 24.03 -25.97 3.86
CA ALA A 382 23.05 -27.08 3.90
C ALA A 382 23.55 -28.29 3.11
N ARG A 383 24.06 -28.07 1.89
CA ARG A 383 24.68 -29.10 1.05
C ARG A 383 25.83 -29.82 1.76
N ALA A 384 26.71 -29.07 2.42
CA ALA A 384 27.85 -29.63 3.14
C ALA A 384 27.42 -30.52 4.32
N GLN A 385 26.38 -30.13 5.05
CA GLN A 385 25.86 -30.89 6.19
C GLN A 385 25.07 -32.14 5.73
N LEU A 386 24.25 -32.01 4.70
CA LEU A 386 23.46 -33.10 4.14
C LEU A 386 24.31 -34.12 3.36
N GLY A 387 25.41 -33.68 2.75
CA GLY A 387 26.26 -34.54 1.90
C GLY A 387 25.66 -34.83 0.53
N ILE A 388 24.72 -34.00 0.06
CA ILE A 388 24.05 -34.12 -1.25
C ILE A 388 24.49 -32.99 -2.19
N THR A 389 23.85 -32.83 -3.35
CA THR A 389 24.11 -31.71 -4.28
C THR A 389 23.29 -30.46 -3.92
N CYS A 390 23.70 -29.25 -4.35
CA CYS A 390 22.88 -28.04 -4.18
C CYS A 390 21.48 -28.23 -4.79
N HIS A 391 21.38 -28.86 -5.96
CA HIS A 391 20.11 -29.20 -6.58
C HIS A 391 19.26 -30.15 -5.71
N GLY A 392 19.89 -31.09 -4.99
CA GLY A 392 19.19 -31.92 -4.02
C GLY A 392 18.60 -31.11 -2.85
N VAL A 393 19.28 -30.05 -2.41
CA VAL A 393 18.74 -29.12 -1.40
C VAL A 393 17.55 -28.33 -1.98
N GLU A 394 17.64 -27.87 -3.22
CA GLU A 394 16.51 -27.22 -3.91
C GLU A 394 15.27 -28.13 -3.98
N GLN A 395 15.46 -29.42 -4.27
CA GLN A 395 14.38 -30.41 -4.26
C GLN A 395 13.74 -30.52 -2.88
N LEU A 396 14.52 -30.53 -1.79
CA LEU A 396 13.99 -30.56 -0.42
C LEU A 396 13.16 -29.31 -0.10
N VAL A 397 13.59 -28.13 -0.55
CA VAL A 397 12.81 -26.89 -0.38
C VAL A 397 11.52 -26.95 -1.19
N ALA A 398 11.59 -27.40 -2.43
CA ALA A 398 10.43 -27.49 -3.31
C ALA A 398 9.39 -28.53 -2.81
N LEU A 399 9.83 -29.56 -2.10
CA LEU A 399 8.97 -30.53 -1.40
C LEU A 399 8.45 -30.06 -0.04
N GLY A 400 8.87 -28.88 0.44
CA GLY A 400 8.50 -28.37 1.76
C GLY A 400 9.15 -29.12 2.93
N LEU A 401 10.26 -29.82 2.68
CA LEU A 401 11.06 -30.49 3.71
C LEU A 401 12.11 -29.57 4.34
N LEU A 402 12.45 -28.47 3.66
CA LEU A 402 13.28 -27.39 4.17
C LEU A 402 12.62 -26.04 3.87
N ASP A 403 12.74 -25.10 4.80
CA ASP A 403 12.12 -23.78 4.69
C ASP A 403 13.11 -22.70 4.26
N GLU A 404 12.63 -21.78 3.42
CA GLU A 404 13.28 -20.48 3.20
C GLU A 404 13.03 -19.56 4.40
N VAL A 405 13.95 -18.64 4.67
CA VAL A 405 13.70 -17.58 5.66
C VAL A 405 12.56 -16.69 5.20
N ALA A 406 11.49 -16.61 5.99
CA ALA A 406 10.19 -16.08 5.57
C ALA A 406 10.15 -14.57 5.26
N HIS A 407 11.05 -13.76 5.83
CA HIS A 407 10.90 -12.30 5.83
C HIS A 407 11.12 -11.68 4.42
N PRO A 408 10.23 -10.78 3.92
CA PRO A 408 10.31 -10.19 2.57
C PRO A 408 11.65 -9.52 2.22
N TYR A 409 12.34 -8.96 3.21
CA TYR A 409 13.70 -8.44 3.09
C TYR A 409 14.65 -9.39 2.35
N PHE A 410 14.62 -10.70 2.65
CA PHE A 410 15.57 -11.64 2.07
C PHE A 410 15.33 -11.83 0.57
N ARG A 411 14.07 -11.90 0.14
CA ARG A 411 13.70 -11.91 -1.29
C ARG A 411 14.11 -10.64 -2.01
N ALA A 412 13.93 -9.48 -1.36
CA ALA A 412 14.33 -8.19 -1.95
C ALA A 412 15.86 -8.03 -2.07
N ARG A 413 16.62 -8.69 -1.18
CA ARG A 413 18.07 -8.51 -1.05
C ARG A 413 18.90 -9.53 -1.81
N TYR A 414 18.45 -10.77 -1.86
CA TYR A 414 19.22 -11.89 -2.38
C TYR A 414 18.53 -12.45 -3.62
N ILE A 415 19.35 -12.81 -4.62
CA ILE A 415 18.87 -13.51 -5.83
C ILE A 415 18.24 -14.86 -5.45
N TRP A 416 18.75 -15.45 -4.36
CA TRP A 416 18.23 -16.67 -3.77
C TRP A 416 17.97 -16.48 -2.28
N VAL A 417 16.79 -16.88 -1.81
CA VAL A 417 16.38 -16.68 -0.42
C VAL A 417 17.18 -17.66 0.46
N PRO A 418 17.89 -17.19 1.49
CA PRO A 418 18.58 -18.09 2.42
C PRO A 418 17.63 -19.10 3.07
N LEU A 419 18.15 -20.26 3.46
CA LEU A 419 17.38 -21.30 4.17
C LEU A 419 17.37 -21.05 5.68
N SER A 420 16.38 -21.62 6.35
CA SER A 420 16.32 -21.70 7.81
C SER A 420 17.25 -22.80 8.34
N PHE A 421 18.13 -22.42 9.27
CA PHE A 421 19.00 -23.34 10.00
C PHE A 421 18.19 -24.23 10.93
N ALA A 422 17.19 -23.68 11.60
CA ALA A 422 16.26 -24.42 12.44
C ALA A 422 15.52 -25.50 11.62
N SER A 423 15.05 -25.17 10.42
CA SER A 423 14.38 -26.13 9.52
C SER A 423 15.32 -27.27 9.11
N LEU A 424 16.57 -26.97 8.72
CA LEU A 424 17.56 -28.02 8.42
C LEU A 424 17.87 -28.91 9.64
N LYS A 425 18.01 -28.31 10.82
CA LYS A 425 18.27 -29.06 12.06
C LYS A 425 17.09 -29.97 12.41
N ALA A 426 15.86 -29.48 12.28
CA ALA A 426 14.65 -30.27 12.49
C ALA A 426 14.56 -31.42 11.48
N PHE A 427 14.81 -31.16 10.20
CA PHE A 427 14.87 -32.19 9.16
C PHE A 427 15.90 -33.28 9.48
N CYS A 428 17.14 -32.90 9.80
CA CYS A 428 18.18 -33.85 10.18
C CYS A 428 17.79 -34.67 11.42
N GLY A 429 17.22 -34.03 12.44
CA GLY A 429 16.78 -34.70 13.67
C GLY A 429 15.64 -35.69 13.44
N ARG A 430 14.71 -35.36 12.52
CA ARG A 430 13.66 -36.30 12.09
C ARG A 430 14.26 -37.53 11.42
N VAL A 431 15.17 -37.33 10.46
CA VAL A 431 15.85 -38.45 9.79
C VAL A 431 16.61 -39.32 10.79
N GLU A 432 17.25 -38.74 11.79
CA GLU A 432 17.93 -39.48 12.86
C GLU A 432 16.95 -40.30 13.72
N THR A 433 15.82 -39.69 14.11
CA THR A 433 14.86 -40.30 15.04
C THR A 433 13.98 -41.37 14.39
N GLU A 434 13.62 -41.19 13.11
CA GLU A 434 12.73 -42.10 12.38
C GLU A 434 13.48 -43.34 11.84
N GLY A 435 14.82 -43.31 11.82
CA GLY A 435 15.66 -44.44 11.39
C GLY A 435 15.54 -45.65 12.32
N ARG A 436 15.52 -46.86 11.75
CA ARG A 436 15.35 -48.11 12.49
C ARG A 436 16.50 -49.08 12.21
N PRO A 437 16.89 -49.93 13.16
CA PRO A 437 17.84 -51.01 12.89
C PRO A 437 17.33 -51.90 11.75
N ILE A 438 18.16 -52.09 10.72
CA ILE A 438 17.87 -52.97 9.59
C ILE A 438 18.78 -54.21 9.63
N SER A 439 18.28 -55.36 9.15
CA SER A 439 19.05 -56.60 9.06
C SER A 439 19.70 -56.78 7.68
N GLY A 440 20.81 -57.53 7.62
CA GLY A 440 21.52 -57.88 6.39
C GLY A 440 22.63 -56.88 5.99
N PRO A 441 23.25 -57.08 4.80
CA PRO A 441 24.28 -56.18 4.27
C PRO A 441 23.76 -54.76 4.03
N LYS A 442 24.52 -53.76 4.47
CA LYS A 442 24.12 -52.35 4.46
C LYS A 442 25.09 -51.52 3.64
N VAL A 443 24.59 -50.44 3.06
CA VAL A 443 25.36 -49.50 2.26
C VAL A 443 24.92 -48.06 2.58
N PRO A 444 25.87 -47.11 2.71
CA PRO A 444 25.56 -45.68 2.85
C PRO A 444 24.74 -45.14 1.66
N LEU A 445 23.77 -44.26 1.93
CA LEU A 445 22.91 -43.69 0.88
C LEU A 445 23.70 -42.92 -0.19
N ASP A 446 24.75 -42.19 0.19
CA ASP A 446 25.63 -41.48 -0.76
C ASP A 446 26.33 -42.43 -1.75
N MET A 447 26.62 -43.65 -1.33
CA MET A 447 27.16 -44.70 -2.17
C MET A 447 26.08 -45.38 -3.00
N ALA A 448 24.93 -45.72 -2.40
CA ALA A 448 23.80 -46.33 -3.09
C ALA A 448 23.25 -45.45 -4.22
N ALA A 449 23.19 -44.14 -4.01
CA ALA A 449 22.70 -43.18 -5.00
C ALA A 449 23.51 -43.16 -6.31
N LYS A 450 24.71 -43.78 -6.36
CA LYS A 450 25.48 -43.96 -7.58
C LYS A 450 24.86 -44.95 -8.57
N VAL A 451 23.88 -45.74 -8.14
CA VAL A 451 23.05 -46.55 -9.05
C VAL A 451 22.19 -45.67 -9.97
N ILE A 452 21.96 -44.42 -9.57
CA ILE A 452 21.24 -43.43 -10.36
C ILE A 452 22.25 -42.66 -11.20
N GLY A 453 22.15 -42.82 -12.52
CA GLY A 453 22.78 -41.95 -13.51
C GLY A 453 21.84 -41.67 -14.66
N GLY A 454 22.32 -41.01 -15.72
CA GLY A 454 21.50 -40.61 -16.86
C GLY A 454 20.73 -39.30 -16.67
N ARG A 455 20.62 -38.83 -15.43
CA ARG A 455 19.80 -37.68 -15.01
C ARG A 455 20.30 -37.08 -13.69
N LEU A 456 19.71 -35.96 -13.27
CA LEU A 456 19.89 -35.43 -11.92
C LEU A 456 19.40 -36.43 -10.87
N LYS A 457 20.17 -36.56 -9.80
CA LYS A 457 19.79 -37.44 -8.69
C LYS A 457 18.57 -36.86 -7.96
N PRO A 458 17.52 -37.66 -7.72
CA PRO A 458 16.30 -37.22 -7.07
C PRO A 458 16.46 -37.26 -5.53
N TRP A 459 17.46 -36.54 -5.01
CA TRP A 459 17.79 -36.49 -3.58
C TRP A 459 16.59 -36.16 -2.69
N GLY A 460 15.77 -35.17 -3.09
CA GLY A 460 14.59 -34.77 -2.32
C GLY A 460 13.56 -35.91 -2.23
N ALA A 461 13.29 -36.58 -3.35
CA ALA A 461 12.35 -37.71 -3.38
C ALA A 461 12.88 -38.91 -2.60
N MET A 462 14.17 -39.23 -2.72
CA MET A 462 14.78 -40.30 -1.92
C MET A 462 14.64 -40.04 -0.42
N LEU A 463 14.99 -38.85 0.04
CA LEU A 463 14.91 -38.50 1.45
C LEU A 463 13.46 -38.41 1.95
N LYS A 464 12.54 -37.96 1.10
CA LYS A 464 11.10 -37.98 1.39
C LYS A 464 10.60 -39.41 1.60
N MET A 465 10.96 -40.32 0.71
CA MET A 465 10.57 -41.73 0.77
C MET A 465 11.05 -42.42 2.06
N LEU A 466 12.21 -42.02 2.59
CA LEU A 466 12.69 -42.49 3.91
C LEU A 466 11.77 -42.01 5.05
N LEU A 467 11.45 -40.72 5.07
CA LEU A 467 10.59 -40.11 6.11
C LEU A 467 9.12 -40.55 6.00
N ASP A 468 8.66 -40.90 4.80
CA ASP A 468 7.32 -41.44 4.59
C ASP A 468 7.24 -42.94 4.98
N GLY A 469 8.37 -43.57 5.34
CA GLY A 469 8.44 -44.98 5.74
C GLY A 469 8.35 -45.97 4.57
N GLU A 470 8.48 -45.51 3.33
CA GLU A 470 8.42 -46.34 2.13
C GLU A 470 9.72 -47.11 1.85
N LEU A 471 10.83 -46.68 2.47
CA LEU A 471 12.13 -47.35 2.44
C LEU A 471 12.75 -47.38 3.83
N ASP A 472 12.95 -48.58 4.37
CA ASP A 472 13.63 -48.77 5.64
C ASP A 472 15.10 -48.32 5.55
N TYR A 473 15.55 -47.64 6.59
CA TYR A 473 16.95 -47.24 6.74
C TYR A 473 17.35 -47.24 8.21
N GLU A 474 18.65 -47.40 8.43
CA GLU A 474 19.28 -47.24 9.73
C GLU A 474 20.12 -45.97 9.72
N PHE A 475 20.07 -45.23 10.82
CA PHE A 475 20.91 -44.06 11.03
C PHE A 475 22.13 -44.43 11.88
N LEU A 476 23.33 -44.29 11.31
CA LEU A 476 24.59 -44.49 12.02
C LEU A 476 25.23 -43.14 12.36
N GLY A 477 25.12 -42.75 13.63
CA GLY A 477 25.70 -41.51 14.15
C GLY A 477 27.23 -41.44 14.05
N GLY A 478 27.78 -40.23 14.17
CA GLY A 478 29.24 -39.99 14.16
C GLY A 478 29.88 -39.82 12.77
N LEU A 479 29.10 -39.93 11.69
CA LEU A 479 29.57 -39.68 10.32
C LEU A 479 29.48 -38.19 9.94
N LYS A 480 30.36 -37.74 9.03
CA LYS A 480 30.54 -36.31 8.71
C LYS A 480 29.35 -35.65 8.01
N THR A 481 28.47 -36.41 7.37
CA THR A 481 27.35 -35.88 6.57
C THR A 481 26.12 -36.78 6.66
N LEU A 482 24.91 -36.22 6.57
CA LEU A 482 23.66 -36.98 6.70
C LEU A 482 23.55 -38.15 5.72
N ALA A 483 23.83 -37.95 4.43
CA ALA A 483 23.75 -39.00 3.41
C ALA A 483 24.71 -40.18 3.63
N LYS A 484 25.77 -40.00 4.44
CA LYS A 484 26.67 -41.09 4.84
C LYS A 484 26.17 -41.82 6.09
N ALA A 485 25.50 -41.09 6.99
CA ALA A 485 24.91 -41.65 8.20
C ALA A 485 23.73 -42.57 7.87
N ILE A 486 22.95 -42.25 6.84
CA ILE A 486 21.84 -43.08 6.38
C ILE A 486 22.38 -44.32 5.68
N HIS A 487 22.01 -45.50 6.20
CA HIS A 487 22.30 -46.80 5.60
C HIS A 487 21.02 -47.50 5.18
N ILE A 488 21.01 -48.06 3.98
CA ILE A 488 19.91 -48.87 3.46
C ILE A 488 20.40 -50.30 3.21
N ARG A 489 19.49 -51.27 3.08
CA ARG A 489 19.86 -52.63 2.71
C ARG A 489 20.37 -52.65 1.27
N THR A 490 21.42 -53.43 1.00
CA THR A 490 21.95 -53.59 -0.35
C THR A 490 20.88 -54.08 -1.34
N SER A 491 19.92 -54.89 -0.88
CA SER A 491 18.78 -55.38 -1.69
C SER A 491 17.79 -54.30 -2.11
N ASP A 492 17.75 -53.16 -1.39
CA ASP A 492 16.85 -52.04 -1.71
C ASP A 492 17.47 -51.06 -2.72
N VAL A 493 18.79 -51.14 -3.00
CA VAL A 493 19.48 -50.24 -3.95
C VAL A 493 18.82 -50.21 -5.34
N PRO A 494 18.39 -51.32 -5.96
CA PRO A 494 17.70 -51.28 -7.25
C PRO A 494 16.43 -50.43 -7.25
N ARG A 495 15.70 -50.35 -6.12
CA ARG A 495 14.48 -49.53 -5.98
C ARG A 495 14.77 -48.04 -6.13
N LEU A 496 15.99 -47.58 -5.80
CA LEU A 496 16.37 -46.17 -5.95
C LEU A 496 16.32 -45.70 -7.41
N ARG A 497 16.50 -46.61 -8.37
CA ARG A 497 16.52 -46.29 -9.80
C ARG A 497 15.17 -45.80 -10.33
N SER A 498 14.07 -46.33 -9.79
CA SER A 498 12.72 -45.98 -10.23
C SER A 498 12.23 -44.65 -9.64
N ILE A 499 12.89 -44.13 -8.61
CA ILE A 499 12.50 -42.87 -7.96
C ILE A 499 12.70 -41.72 -8.94
N GLN A 500 11.69 -40.90 -9.15
CA GLN A 500 11.81 -39.70 -9.96
C GLN A 500 11.48 -38.45 -9.15
N PHE A 501 12.05 -37.33 -9.58
CA PHE A 501 11.68 -36.03 -9.06
C PHE A 501 11.05 -35.26 -10.21
N ASP A 502 9.73 -35.09 -10.13
CA ASP A 502 8.97 -34.34 -11.11
C ASP A 502 8.83 -32.88 -10.65
N THR A 503 9.40 -31.97 -11.45
CA THR A 503 9.35 -30.53 -11.18
C THR A 503 7.98 -29.93 -11.49
N THR A 504 7.11 -30.64 -12.21
CA THR A 504 5.77 -30.17 -12.60
C THR A 504 4.70 -30.49 -11.55
N SER A 505 4.92 -31.52 -10.72
CA SER A 505 3.98 -31.98 -9.71
C SER A 505 4.14 -31.30 -8.33
N ILE A 506 5.00 -30.29 -8.24
CA ILE A 506 5.38 -29.63 -6.98
C ILE A 506 5.02 -28.14 -7.00
N ARG A 507 5.08 -27.51 -5.83
CA ARG A 507 4.86 -26.06 -5.68
C ARG A 507 5.79 -25.30 -6.65
N PRO A 508 5.32 -24.18 -7.26
CA PRO A 508 6.17 -23.34 -8.10
C PRO A 508 7.47 -22.95 -7.35
N PHE A 509 8.59 -23.48 -7.83
CA PHE A 509 9.92 -23.25 -7.27
C PHE A 509 10.91 -22.97 -8.40
N LYS A 510 11.77 -21.95 -8.22
CA LYS A 510 12.75 -21.55 -9.22
C LYS A 510 14.09 -22.23 -8.95
N PHE A 511 14.32 -23.34 -9.64
CA PHE A 511 15.60 -24.05 -9.63
C PHE A 511 16.70 -23.23 -10.32
N GLN A 512 17.96 -23.39 -9.87
CA GLN A 512 19.10 -22.80 -10.56
C GLN A 512 19.36 -23.49 -11.90
N ALA A 513 19.80 -22.72 -12.89
CA ALA A 513 20.18 -23.23 -14.21
C ALA A 513 21.67 -23.63 -14.29
N LEU A 514 22.45 -23.31 -13.26
CA LEU A 514 23.89 -23.56 -13.17
C LEU A 514 24.17 -24.37 -11.91
N MET A 515 25.18 -25.25 -11.96
CA MET A 515 25.65 -26.00 -10.80
C MET A 515 27.17 -25.97 -10.69
N SER A 516 27.71 -26.26 -9.51
CA SER A 516 29.16 -26.36 -9.32
C SER A 516 29.74 -27.58 -10.05
N LYS A 517 31.01 -27.53 -10.46
CA LYS A 517 31.69 -28.72 -11.02
C LYS A 517 31.69 -29.93 -10.06
N ARG A 518 31.58 -29.68 -8.75
CA ARG A 518 31.46 -30.73 -7.73
C ARG A 518 30.09 -31.41 -7.77
N ASP A 519 29.01 -30.64 -7.87
CA ASP A 519 27.65 -31.20 -8.01
C ASP A 519 27.49 -31.93 -9.36
N ALA A 520 28.13 -31.40 -10.40
CA ALA A 520 28.20 -32.06 -11.70
C ALA A 520 28.94 -33.40 -11.62
N ALA A 521 30.07 -33.45 -10.90
CA ALA A 521 30.80 -34.69 -10.68
C ALA A 521 29.95 -35.75 -9.96
N ASP A 522 29.17 -35.32 -8.95
CA ASP A 522 28.23 -36.20 -8.25
C ASP A 522 27.16 -36.75 -9.21
N THR A 523 26.52 -35.87 -9.99
CA THR A 523 25.50 -36.23 -11.00
C THR A 523 26.04 -37.23 -12.02
N LEU A 524 27.28 -37.06 -12.46
CA LEU A 524 27.93 -37.93 -13.45
C LEU A 524 28.55 -39.19 -12.83
N ASN A 525 28.47 -39.37 -11.51
CA ASN A 525 29.14 -40.44 -10.77
C ASN A 525 30.65 -40.52 -11.05
N LEU A 526 31.31 -39.37 -11.21
CA LEU A 526 32.73 -39.24 -11.53
C LEU A 526 33.55 -38.73 -10.34
N GLY A 527 34.82 -39.13 -10.29
CA GLY A 527 35.77 -38.55 -9.34
C GLY A 527 36.19 -37.11 -9.72
N PRO A 528 36.71 -36.31 -8.77
CA PRO A 528 37.05 -34.90 -9.00
C PRO A 528 37.97 -34.67 -10.22
N ASN A 529 39.00 -35.51 -10.40
CA ASN A 529 39.94 -35.38 -11.51
C ASN A 529 39.30 -35.69 -12.87
N GLN A 530 38.37 -36.65 -12.93
CA GLN A 530 37.67 -37.00 -14.17
C GLN A 530 36.67 -35.92 -14.54
N ALA A 531 35.84 -35.49 -13.58
CA ALA A 531 34.85 -34.44 -13.81
C ALA A 531 35.51 -33.11 -14.20
N THR A 532 36.63 -32.74 -13.56
CA THR A 532 37.34 -31.49 -13.90
C THR A 532 37.83 -31.48 -15.34
N ARG A 533 38.37 -32.61 -15.84
CA ARG A 533 38.80 -32.77 -17.23
C ARG A 533 37.64 -32.83 -18.21
N LEU A 534 36.51 -33.45 -17.83
CA LEU A 534 35.34 -33.54 -18.70
C LEU A 534 34.68 -32.16 -18.88
N LEU A 535 34.68 -31.37 -17.81
CA LEU A 535 34.01 -30.09 -17.74
C LEU A 535 34.97 -28.92 -17.99
N SER A 536 36.17 -29.15 -18.53
CA SER A 536 37.17 -28.10 -18.79
C SER A 536 36.66 -27.09 -19.81
N ASP A 537 35.92 -27.56 -20.80
CA ASP A 537 35.53 -26.79 -21.99
C ASP A 537 34.29 -25.92 -21.73
N HIS A 538 33.61 -26.13 -20.60
CA HIS A 538 32.52 -25.28 -20.16
C HIS A 538 33.07 -24.02 -19.48
N ILE A 539 32.98 -22.90 -20.18
CA ILE A 539 33.38 -21.58 -19.68
C ILE A 539 32.37 -21.10 -18.63
N THR A 540 32.88 -20.81 -17.45
CA THR A 540 32.09 -20.19 -16.37
C THR A 540 31.63 -18.78 -16.78
N PRO A 541 30.34 -18.44 -16.65
CA PRO A 541 29.84 -17.11 -17.01
C PRO A 541 30.58 -15.99 -16.26
N ARG A 542 30.90 -14.89 -16.95
CA ARG A 542 31.56 -13.72 -16.36
C ARG A 542 30.77 -13.20 -15.15
N GLY A 543 31.45 -12.98 -14.03
CA GLY A 543 30.85 -12.50 -12.78
C GLY A 543 30.43 -13.61 -11.80
N SER A 544 30.56 -14.88 -12.16
CA SER A 544 30.34 -15.99 -11.23
C SER A 544 31.45 -16.04 -10.17
N ARG A 545 31.07 -16.13 -8.88
CA ARG A 545 32.04 -16.26 -7.77
C ARG A 545 32.72 -17.63 -7.70
N SER A 546 32.17 -18.62 -8.38
CA SER A 546 32.65 -20.01 -8.39
C SER A 546 32.61 -20.58 -9.80
N VAL A 547 33.42 -21.61 -10.05
CA VAL A 547 33.46 -22.32 -11.33
C VAL A 547 32.19 -23.18 -11.45
N VAL A 548 31.26 -22.70 -12.27
CA VAL A 548 29.94 -23.32 -12.51
C VAL A 548 29.78 -23.77 -13.96
N VAL A 549 28.86 -24.71 -14.16
CA VAL A 549 28.49 -25.28 -15.47
C VAL A 549 26.96 -25.33 -15.62
N PRO A 550 26.41 -25.22 -16.84
CA PRO A 550 24.97 -25.36 -17.06
C PRO A 550 24.45 -26.74 -16.69
N ILE A 551 23.33 -26.81 -15.97
CA ILE A 551 22.69 -28.07 -15.56
C ILE A 551 22.33 -28.93 -16.78
N GLU A 552 21.71 -28.32 -17.79
CA GLU A 552 21.31 -29.00 -19.02
C GLU A 552 22.49 -29.68 -19.74
N ALA A 553 23.67 -29.07 -19.71
CA ALA A 553 24.88 -29.65 -20.29
C ALA A 553 25.35 -30.88 -19.49
N VAL A 554 25.26 -30.83 -18.16
CA VAL A 554 25.58 -31.97 -17.30
C VAL A 554 24.58 -33.11 -17.51
N GLU A 555 23.29 -32.82 -17.66
CA GLU A 555 22.26 -33.83 -17.95
C GLU A 555 22.51 -34.51 -19.30
N LYS A 556 22.86 -33.74 -20.35
CA LYS A 556 23.26 -34.31 -21.66
C LYS A 556 24.47 -35.24 -21.52
N LEU A 557 25.46 -34.86 -20.71
CA LEU A 557 26.62 -35.72 -20.43
C LEU A 557 26.23 -36.96 -19.64
N ALA A 558 25.35 -36.83 -18.64
CA ALA A 558 24.86 -37.95 -17.84
C ALA A 558 24.08 -38.95 -18.69
N ALA A 559 23.23 -38.46 -19.61
CA ALA A 559 22.50 -39.28 -20.57
C ALA A 559 23.44 -39.97 -21.58
N LYS A 560 24.52 -39.31 -21.97
CA LYS A 560 25.49 -39.84 -22.94
C LYS A 560 26.44 -40.89 -22.35
N TYR A 561 26.88 -40.70 -21.11
CA TYR A 561 27.93 -41.51 -20.50
C TYR A 561 27.48 -42.25 -19.24
N VAL A 562 28.10 -43.40 -19.00
CA VAL A 562 27.95 -44.19 -17.78
C VAL A 562 29.33 -44.40 -17.15
N SER A 563 29.45 -44.12 -15.85
CA SER A 563 30.73 -44.24 -15.15
C SER A 563 30.98 -45.68 -14.70
N ALA A 564 32.25 -46.05 -14.51
CA ALA A 564 32.58 -47.36 -13.93
C ALA A 564 32.01 -47.55 -12.51
N ALA A 565 31.78 -46.46 -11.77
CA ALA A 565 31.16 -46.54 -10.44
C ALA A 565 29.66 -46.83 -10.55
N GLU A 566 28.98 -46.25 -11.53
CA GLU A 566 27.58 -46.56 -11.82
C GLU A 566 27.42 -47.99 -12.32
N LEU A 567 28.26 -48.44 -13.28
CA LEU A 567 28.26 -49.82 -13.77
C LEU A 567 28.47 -50.85 -12.66
N ALA A 568 29.37 -50.57 -11.71
CA ALA A 568 29.60 -51.43 -10.55
C ALA A 568 28.31 -51.69 -9.76
N TRP A 569 27.52 -50.63 -9.51
CA TRP A 569 26.24 -50.75 -8.82
C TRP A 569 25.17 -51.43 -9.66
N LEU A 570 25.12 -51.15 -10.96
CA LEU A 570 24.13 -51.77 -11.86
C LEU A 570 24.36 -53.28 -12.02
N LEU A 571 25.61 -53.73 -11.95
CA LEU A 571 26.00 -55.12 -12.18
C LEU A 571 26.27 -55.92 -10.88
N GLY A 572 26.27 -55.26 -9.72
CA GLY A 572 26.64 -55.89 -8.46
C GLY A 572 28.11 -56.33 -8.38
N LEU A 573 29.00 -55.62 -9.09
CA LEU A 573 30.43 -55.92 -9.20
C LEU A 573 31.29 -54.88 -8.48
N SER A 574 32.57 -55.18 -8.24
CA SER A 574 33.51 -54.13 -7.87
C SER A 574 33.73 -53.15 -9.04
N LYS A 575 34.14 -51.92 -8.74
CA LYS A 575 34.45 -50.89 -9.76
C LYS A 575 35.48 -51.37 -10.79
N THR A 576 36.46 -52.15 -10.35
CA THR A 576 37.52 -52.67 -11.21
C THR A 576 36.98 -53.75 -12.15
N GLU A 577 36.18 -54.68 -11.62
CA GLU A 577 35.54 -55.74 -12.41
C GLU A 577 34.57 -55.16 -13.44
N ALA A 578 33.72 -54.22 -13.04
CA ALA A 578 32.78 -53.56 -13.94
C ALA A 578 33.50 -52.82 -15.09
N TYR A 579 34.63 -52.16 -14.80
CA TYR A 579 35.45 -51.51 -15.82
C TYR A 579 36.02 -52.52 -16.82
N PHE A 580 36.63 -53.61 -16.35
CA PHE A 580 37.21 -54.62 -17.23
C PHE A 580 36.15 -55.42 -17.99
N LEU A 581 35.00 -55.67 -17.39
CA LEU A 581 33.86 -56.30 -18.05
C LEU A 581 33.34 -55.44 -19.21
N ALA A 582 33.09 -54.15 -18.97
CA ALA A 582 32.67 -53.23 -20.03
C ALA A 582 33.69 -53.14 -21.18
N LYS A 583 34.99 -53.17 -20.84
CA LYS A 583 36.07 -53.24 -21.84
C LYS A 583 36.06 -54.54 -22.63
N ARG A 584 35.88 -55.69 -21.95
CA ARG A 584 35.84 -57.02 -22.57
C ARG A 584 34.62 -57.18 -23.50
N CYS A 585 33.48 -56.60 -23.13
CA CYS A 585 32.28 -56.57 -23.98
C CYS A 585 32.35 -55.50 -25.09
N GLY A 586 33.50 -54.84 -25.26
CA GLY A 586 33.73 -53.88 -26.34
C GLY A 586 32.94 -52.58 -26.23
N VAL A 587 32.46 -52.21 -25.04
CA VAL A 587 31.74 -50.95 -24.85
C VAL A 587 32.70 -49.78 -25.09
N PRO A 588 32.38 -48.85 -26.01
CA PRO A 588 33.25 -47.71 -26.30
C PRO A 588 33.49 -46.85 -25.04
N HIS A 589 34.76 -46.52 -24.79
CA HIS A 589 35.17 -45.76 -23.62
C HIS A 589 35.78 -44.42 -24.03
N SER A 590 35.08 -43.33 -23.72
CA SER A 590 35.51 -41.96 -23.95
C SER A 590 36.14 -41.40 -22.68
N ARG A 591 37.46 -41.18 -22.67
CA ARG A 591 38.12 -40.47 -21.57
C ARG A 591 37.86 -38.97 -21.72
N PRO A 592 37.47 -38.24 -20.67
CA PRO A 592 37.30 -38.66 -19.27
C PRO A 592 35.85 -39.05 -18.85
N GLY A 593 34.88 -39.06 -19.78
CA GLY A 593 33.45 -39.24 -19.51
C GLY A 593 33.00 -40.64 -19.08
N GLY A 594 33.78 -41.68 -19.36
CA GLY A 594 33.44 -43.07 -19.03
C GLY A 594 33.04 -43.86 -20.27
N PHE A 595 32.06 -44.74 -20.16
CA PHE A 595 31.57 -45.56 -21.27
C PHE A 595 30.35 -44.91 -21.94
N LEU A 596 30.13 -45.15 -23.23
CA LEU A 596 28.88 -44.73 -23.88
C LEU A 596 27.70 -45.49 -23.26
N ARG A 597 26.71 -44.76 -22.75
CA ARG A 597 25.58 -45.34 -22.00
C ARG A 597 24.72 -46.26 -22.88
N SER A 598 24.39 -45.84 -24.10
CA SER A 598 23.57 -46.63 -25.04
C SER A 598 24.18 -48.00 -25.32
N GLU A 599 25.49 -48.04 -25.60
CA GLU A 599 26.23 -49.27 -25.85
C GLU A 599 26.39 -50.13 -24.60
N ALA A 600 26.54 -49.51 -23.43
CA ALA A 600 26.59 -50.25 -22.17
C ALA A 600 25.25 -50.92 -21.86
N ILE A 601 24.13 -50.25 -22.12
CA ILE A 601 22.77 -50.81 -21.96
C ILE A 601 22.61 -52.04 -22.85
N GLU A 602 22.98 -51.94 -24.12
CA GLU A 602 22.82 -53.04 -25.08
C GLU A 602 23.76 -54.21 -24.79
N ARG A 603 25.06 -53.95 -24.57
CA ARG A 603 26.08 -55.01 -24.51
C ARG A 603 26.28 -55.63 -23.13
N LEU A 604 25.81 -54.98 -22.08
CA LEU A 604 25.88 -55.50 -20.70
C LEU A 604 24.49 -55.85 -20.15
N ASP A 605 23.45 -55.83 -21.01
CA ASP A 605 22.06 -56.10 -20.65
C ASP A 605 21.59 -55.26 -19.44
N LEU A 606 21.95 -53.97 -19.44
CA LEU A 606 21.55 -53.08 -18.35
C LEU A 606 20.10 -52.67 -18.55
N PRO A 607 19.30 -52.54 -17.47
CA PRO A 607 17.95 -52.03 -17.58
C PRO A 607 17.97 -50.60 -18.13
N ARG A 608 17.10 -50.32 -19.10
CA ARG A 608 16.99 -49.03 -19.80
C ARG A 608 16.70 -47.86 -18.87
#